data_AF-A0A958F305-F1
#
_entry.id   AF-A0A958F305-F1
#
_cell.length_a   1.000
_cell.length_b   1.000
_cell.length_c   1.000
_cell.angle_alpha   90.00
_cell.angle_beta   90.00
_cell.angle_gamma   90.00
#
_symmetry.space_group_name_H-M   'P 1'
#
loop_
_entity.id
_entity.type
_entity.pdbx_description
1 polymer ?
#
loop_
_entity_poly.entity_id
_entity_poly.type
_entity_poly.pdbx_seq_one_letter_code
_entity_poly.pdbx_strand_id
1 'polypeptide(L)'
;TEIRDLATELWEGVDWDFFRKNQFGTVLYWHWSPNYEWQINLPIRGFNETMITYLLAIASPTNPVPPSLYQTGWAGGNYVNGNTYYGHFLWVGPAWDGPLFFTQYTFLGFDPRNKSDQYCNYFENNRNTSQVHWEYGKRNPRGHAGYDSLGWGLTASDDPFGYTAHVPFTNDNGTITPTAALSAMPYTPEQSIATLRYFYHDLGEDLWGPMGFYDAYNMDENWFARSYIAIDQGPIIGMIENYRSELLWNLFMSNPEIQPMLDAIGFTTVGIADDPPVATTFALEQNFPNPFNGETIIRFSLPQSETVTLEIFNTLGERVSKIIENKAFIAGTHEQRIDANRFTSGVYFYRITAGDFQKTRKMLLIK
;
A
#
# COMPACT_ATOMS: atom_id res chain seq x y z
N THR A 1 -24.87 -18.67 -22.11
CA THR A 1 -26.15 -17.94 -21.87
C THR A 1 -25.83 -16.53 -22.21
N GLU A 2 -26.75 -15.81 -22.84
CA GLU A 2 -26.48 -14.47 -23.39
C GLU A 2 -25.63 -13.55 -22.50
N ILE A 3 -25.93 -13.44 -21.20
CA ILE A 3 -25.11 -12.65 -20.26
C ILE A 3 -23.64 -13.11 -20.20
N ARG A 4 -23.38 -14.41 -20.10
CA ARG A 4 -22.00 -14.95 -20.07
C ARG A 4 -21.32 -14.73 -21.41
N ASP A 5 -22.04 -14.95 -22.50
CA ASP A 5 -21.47 -14.88 -23.84
C ASP A 5 -21.07 -13.42 -24.16
N LEU A 6 -21.91 -12.44 -23.80
CA LEU A 6 -21.60 -11.01 -23.92
C LEU A 6 -20.51 -10.55 -22.93
N ALA A 7 -20.50 -11.06 -21.69
CA ALA A 7 -19.45 -10.74 -20.74
C ALA A 7 -18.08 -11.26 -21.21
N THR A 8 -18.04 -12.48 -21.77
CA THR A 8 -16.86 -13.05 -22.41
C THR A 8 -16.43 -12.22 -23.61
N GLU A 9 -17.35 -11.82 -24.49
CA GLU A 9 -17.01 -10.96 -25.64
C GLU A 9 -16.38 -9.63 -25.20
N LEU A 10 -16.95 -8.97 -24.18
CA LEU A 10 -16.40 -7.72 -23.65
C LEU A 10 -15.03 -7.93 -23.00
N TRP A 11 -14.86 -9.02 -22.24
CA TRP A 11 -13.59 -9.39 -21.60
C TRP A 11 -12.48 -9.64 -22.62
N GLU A 12 -12.76 -10.47 -23.63
CA GLU A 12 -11.84 -10.82 -24.71
C GLU A 12 -11.58 -9.65 -25.66
N GLY A 13 -12.48 -8.67 -25.72
CA GLY A 13 -12.35 -7.47 -26.53
C GLY A 13 -11.40 -6.40 -25.96
N VAL A 14 -10.95 -6.52 -24.71
CA VAL A 14 -10.01 -5.54 -24.12
C VAL A 14 -8.60 -5.79 -24.64
N ASP A 15 -8.03 -4.80 -25.33
CA ASP A 15 -6.64 -4.82 -25.80
C ASP A 15 -5.70 -4.26 -24.72
N TRP A 16 -5.25 -5.09 -23.79
CA TRP A 16 -4.36 -4.66 -22.72
C TRP A 16 -2.94 -4.36 -23.20
N ASP A 17 -2.44 -5.07 -24.22
CA ASP A 17 -1.11 -4.85 -24.79
C ASP A 17 -0.98 -3.46 -25.40
N PHE A 18 -2.05 -2.96 -26.03
CA PHE A 18 -2.13 -1.58 -26.53
C PHE A 18 -1.81 -0.54 -25.44
N PHE A 19 -2.23 -0.76 -24.19
CA PHE A 19 -1.98 0.15 -23.07
C PHE A 19 -0.53 0.16 -22.57
N ARG A 20 0.38 -0.59 -23.20
CA ARG A 20 1.83 -0.47 -23.02
C ARG A 20 2.46 0.64 -23.87
N LYS A 21 1.66 1.31 -24.73
CA LYS A 21 2.06 2.26 -25.81
C LYS A 21 2.93 1.67 -26.92
N ASN A 22 3.80 0.73 -26.56
CA ASN A 22 4.65 0.00 -27.46
C ASN A 22 4.84 -1.43 -26.91
N GLN A 23 5.02 -2.39 -27.80
CA GLN A 23 5.16 -3.82 -27.46
C GLN A 23 6.39 -4.17 -26.59
N PHE A 24 7.32 -3.23 -26.40
CA PHE A 24 8.48 -3.37 -25.51
C PHE A 24 8.32 -2.57 -24.20
N GLY A 25 7.16 -1.94 -24.00
CA GLY A 25 6.84 -1.15 -22.83
C GLY A 25 6.81 -2.03 -21.59
N THR A 26 7.41 -1.53 -20.51
CA THR A 26 7.55 -2.24 -19.23
C THR A 26 6.51 -1.78 -18.20
N VAL A 27 5.52 -1.00 -18.61
CA VAL A 27 4.49 -0.43 -17.73
C VAL A 27 3.20 -0.25 -18.51
N LEU A 28 2.05 -0.37 -17.82
CA LEU A 28 0.75 -0.01 -18.37
C LEU A 28 0.51 1.48 -18.17
N TYR A 29 -0.24 2.09 -19.08
CA TYR A 29 -0.68 3.47 -18.97
C TYR A 29 -2.17 3.51 -18.70
N TRP A 30 -2.57 4.44 -17.84
CA TRP A 30 -3.94 4.56 -17.39
C TRP A 30 -4.87 5.05 -18.51
N HIS A 31 -4.37 5.90 -19.40
CA HIS A 31 -5.22 6.62 -20.35
C HIS A 31 -4.71 6.51 -21.77
N TRP A 32 -5.64 6.33 -22.69
CA TRP A 32 -5.48 6.63 -24.10
C TRP A 32 -6.68 7.42 -24.61
N SER A 33 -6.46 8.32 -25.57
CA SER A 33 -7.50 9.08 -26.23
C SER A 33 -7.35 9.02 -27.75
N PRO A 34 -8.46 8.89 -28.51
CA PRO A 34 -8.39 8.96 -29.97
C PRO A 34 -7.95 10.33 -30.51
N ASN A 35 -8.13 11.40 -29.72
CA ASN A 35 -7.81 12.78 -30.14
C ASN A 35 -6.51 13.32 -29.54
N TYR A 36 -6.09 12.76 -28.40
CA TYR A 36 -4.94 13.24 -27.63
C TYR A 36 -3.89 12.15 -27.38
N GLU A 37 -4.10 10.96 -27.94
CA GLU A 37 -3.26 9.78 -27.77
C GLU A 37 -2.92 9.57 -26.30
N TRP A 38 -1.66 9.79 -25.93
CA TRP A 38 -1.12 9.50 -24.62
C TRP A 38 -0.78 10.74 -23.79
N GLN A 39 -1.38 11.91 -24.08
CA GLN A 39 -0.99 13.18 -23.47
C GLN A 39 -1.06 13.22 -21.93
N ILE A 40 -2.03 12.52 -21.31
CA ILE A 40 -2.06 12.40 -19.84
C ILE A 40 -0.80 11.69 -19.33
N ASN A 41 -0.26 10.74 -20.11
CA ASN A 41 1.03 10.10 -19.89
C ASN A 41 1.24 9.56 -18.47
N LEU A 42 0.20 8.96 -17.88
CA LEU A 42 0.24 8.45 -16.51
C LEU A 42 0.57 6.95 -16.50
N PRO A 43 1.83 6.56 -16.21
CA PRO A 43 2.16 5.16 -16.01
C PRO A 43 1.54 4.66 -14.70
N ILE A 44 0.99 3.46 -14.73
CA ILE A 44 0.41 2.81 -13.56
C ILE A 44 1.55 2.15 -12.77
N ARG A 45 1.76 2.58 -11.53
CA ARG A 45 2.75 2.00 -10.61
C ARG A 45 2.17 1.91 -9.22
N GLY A 46 2.41 0.76 -8.59
CA GLY A 46 2.01 0.50 -7.23
C GLY A 46 2.98 1.12 -6.21
N PHE A 47 2.61 1.09 -4.93
CA PHE A 47 1.36 0.50 -4.42
C PHE A 47 0.24 1.55 -4.38
N ASN A 48 -0.90 1.21 -5.01
CA ASN A 48 -2.14 2.00 -5.01
C ASN A 48 -3.36 1.07 -5.32
N GLU A 49 -4.48 1.61 -5.79
CA GLU A 49 -5.72 0.87 -6.08
C GLU A 49 -5.70 -0.02 -7.34
N THR A 50 -4.68 0.11 -8.19
CA THR A 50 -4.71 -0.35 -9.59
C THR A 50 -4.08 -1.72 -9.84
N MET A 51 -3.81 -2.50 -8.80
CA MET A 51 -3.24 -3.85 -8.92
C MET A 51 -4.08 -4.73 -9.85
N ILE A 52 -5.41 -4.67 -9.73
CA ILE A 52 -6.34 -5.44 -10.57
C ILE A 52 -6.18 -5.18 -12.07
N THR A 53 -5.73 -3.97 -12.46
CA THR A 53 -5.44 -3.63 -13.86
C THR A 53 -4.34 -4.52 -14.42
N TYR A 54 -3.29 -4.77 -13.64
CA TYR A 54 -2.21 -5.69 -14.04
C TYR A 54 -2.65 -7.14 -13.99
N LEU A 55 -3.41 -7.54 -12.97
CA LEU A 55 -3.92 -8.91 -12.85
C LEU A 55 -4.79 -9.28 -14.07
N LEU A 56 -5.73 -8.41 -14.44
CA LEU A 56 -6.58 -8.62 -15.61
C LEU A 56 -5.78 -8.53 -16.92
N ALA A 57 -4.86 -7.59 -17.05
CA ALA A 57 -4.02 -7.50 -18.24
C ALA A 57 -3.17 -8.76 -18.48
N ILE A 58 -2.70 -9.42 -17.43
CA ILE A 58 -1.92 -10.66 -17.53
C ILE A 58 -2.85 -11.87 -17.73
N ALA A 59 -4.06 -11.85 -17.16
CA ALA A 59 -5.05 -12.92 -17.28
C ALA A 59 -5.76 -12.95 -18.65
N SER A 60 -5.72 -11.87 -19.43
CA SER A 60 -6.44 -11.78 -20.71
C SER A 60 -6.09 -12.94 -21.66
N PRO A 61 -7.07 -13.69 -22.19
CA PRO A 61 -6.80 -14.81 -23.09
C PRO A 61 -6.49 -14.38 -24.53
N THR A 62 -6.79 -13.14 -24.89
CA THR A 62 -6.70 -12.63 -26.28
C THR A 62 -5.59 -11.59 -26.46
N ASN A 63 -5.51 -10.62 -25.56
CA ASN A 63 -4.53 -9.54 -25.64
C ASN A 63 -3.72 -9.41 -24.34
N PRO A 64 -3.07 -10.50 -23.85
CA PRO A 64 -2.32 -10.47 -22.61
C PRO A 64 -1.08 -9.59 -22.68
N VAL A 65 -0.69 -9.05 -21.53
CA VAL A 65 0.65 -8.49 -21.35
C VAL A 65 1.60 -9.50 -20.70
N PRO A 66 2.93 -9.37 -20.90
CA PRO A 66 3.88 -10.25 -20.25
C PRO A 66 3.75 -10.21 -18.71
N PRO A 67 3.77 -11.36 -18.00
CA PRO A 67 3.71 -11.40 -16.54
C PRO A 67 4.82 -10.58 -15.84
N SER A 68 5.95 -10.38 -16.52
CA SER A 68 7.05 -9.53 -16.05
C SER A 68 6.64 -8.05 -15.86
N LEU A 69 5.53 -7.59 -16.44
CA LEU A 69 4.99 -6.25 -16.20
C LEU A 69 4.45 -6.09 -14.78
N TYR A 70 4.10 -7.18 -14.10
CA TYR A 70 3.79 -7.11 -12.67
C TYR A 70 5.02 -6.62 -11.87
N GLN A 71 6.22 -7.06 -12.23
CA GLN A 71 7.45 -6.65 -11.54
C GLN A 71 8.03 -5.33 -12.08
N THR A 72 8.07 -5.17 -13.40
CA THR A 72 8.70 -3.99 -14.03
C THR A 72 7.78 -2.76 -14.08
N GLY A 73 6.47 -2.99 -14.09
CA GLY A 73 5.42 -1.97 -14.10
C GLY A 73 4.88 -1.75 -12.70
N TRP A 74 3.99 -2.64 -12.26
CA TRP A 74 3.26 -2.54 -11.00
C TRP A 74 4.18 -2.36 -9.79
N ALA A 75 5.05 -3.34 -9.53
CA ALA A 75 6.00 -3.29 -8.42
C ALA A 75 7.32 -2.55 -8.76
N GLY A 76 7.41 -1.94 -9.94
CA GLY A 76 8.66 -1.35 -10.44
C GLY A 76 8.94 0.09 -9.98
N GLY A 77 8.07 0.65 -9.12
CA GLY A 77 8.21 1.99 -8.54
C GLY A 77 8.65 1.99 -7.07
N ASN A 78 8.19 2.98 -6.30
CA ASN A 78 8.35 3.00 -4.83
C ASN A 78 7.30 2.08 -4.19
N TYR A 79 7.48 0.77 -4.38
CA TYR A 79 6.50 -0.26 -4.04
C TYR A 79 6.57 -0.73 -2.60
N VAL A 80 7.80 -1.02 -2.14
CA VAL A 80 8.08 -1.60 -0.82
C VAL A 80 8.02 -0.49 0.25
N ASN A 81 7.39 -0.81 1.38
CA ASN A 81 7.34 0.06 2.55
C ASN A 81 8.43 -0.33 3.57
N GLY A 82 8.25 -1.46 4.24
CA GLY A 82 9.19 -2.00 5.22
C GLY A 82 9.16 -1.35 6.61
N ASN A 83 8.20 -0.44 6.89
CA ASN A 83 8.11 0.24 8.18
C ASN A 83 6.97 -0.34 9.05
N THR A 84 7.01 -0.01 10.34
CA THR A 84 5.93 -0.31 11.29
C THR A 84 5.29 0.96 11.80
N TYR A 85 3.95 0.99 11.75
CA TYR A 85 3.12 2.10 12.20
C TYR A 85 2.17 1.57 13.27
N TYR A 86 2.17 2.19 14.44
CA TYR A 86 1.34 1.78 15.59
C TYR A 86 1.44 0.28 15.97
N GLY A 87 2.57 -0.37 15.66
CA GLY A 87 2.78 -1.80 15.93
C GLY A 87 2.42 -2.72 14.77
N HIS A 88 1.94 -2.18 13.64
CA HIS A 88 1.60 -2.94 12.44
C HIS A 88 2.66 -2.74 11.34
N PHE A 89 3.28 -3.83 10.89
CA PHE A 89 4.27 -3.83 9.83
C PHE A 89 3.60 -3.78 8.45
N LEU A 90 4.04 -2.86 7.58
CA LEU A 90 3.60 -2.79 6.19
C LEU A 90 4.75 -3.24 5.29
N TRP A 91 4.52 -4.28 4.49
CA TRP A 91 5.49 -4.79 3.52
C TRP A 91 5.56 -3.89 2.29
N VAL A 92 4.39 -3.49 1.79
CA VAL A 92 4.21 -2.67 0.59
C VAL A 92 3.27 -1.51 0.89
N GLY A 93 3.32 -0.46 0.10
CA GLY A 93 2.54 0.76 0.37
C GLY A 93 3.41 2.01 0.54
N PRO A 94 2.83 3.21 0.35
CA PRO A 94 3.50 4.44 0.73
C PRO A 94 3.62 4.57 2.27
N ALA A 95 4.44 5.52 2.73
CA ALA A 95 4.59 5.77 4.17
C ALA A 95 3.28 6.28 4.79
N TRP A 96 2.93 5.76 5.99
CA TRP A 96 1.61 5.96 6.63
C TRP A 96 0.42 5.46 5.80
N ASP A 97 0.70 4.62 4.80
CA ASP A 97 -0.24 4.17 3.79
C ASP A 97 -0.84 5.29 2.92
N GLY A 98 -1.68 4.89 1.98
CA GLY A 98 -2.52 5.76 1.18
C GLY A 98 -3.96 5.79 1.70
N PRO A 99 -4.87 6.32 0.88
CA PRO A 99 -6.30 6.28 1.17
C PRO A 99 -6.76 4.83 1.33
N LEU A 100 -7.63 4.57 2.30
CA LEU A 100 -7.96 3.19 2.65
C LEU A 100 -8.62 2.38 1.51
N PHE A 101 -9.17 3.03 0.48
CA PHE A 101 -9.73 2.36 -0.70
C PHE A 101 -8.69 1.56 -1.50
N PHE A 102 -7.39 1.81 -1.29
CA PHE A 102 -6.31 1.00 -1.85
C PHE A 102 -6.42 -0.49 -1.44
N THR A 103 -6.98 -0.79 -0.27
CA THR A 103 -7.21 -2.16 0.19
C THR A 103 -8.57 -2.73 -0.23
N GLN A 104 -9.34 -1.99 -1.03
CA GLN A 104 -10.73 -2.30 -1.33
C GLN A 104 -10.95 -2.59 -2.81
N TYR A 105 -10.64 -1.67 -3.71
CA TYR A 105 -11.12 -1.75 -5.11
C TYR A 105 -10.62 -2.99 -5.86
N THR A 106 -9.30 -3.25 -5.80
CA THR A 106 -8.72 -4.47 -6.37
C THR A 106 -9.32 -5.72 -5.72
N PHE A 107 -9.59 -5.64 -4.43
CA PHE A 107 -9.88 -6.79 -3.57
C PHE A 107 -11.38 -7.07 -3.40
N LEU A 108 -12.24 -6.40 -4.18
CA LEU A 108 -13.66 -6.73 -4.25
C LEU A 108 -13.89 -8.11 -4.87
N GLY A 109 -13.20 -8.36 -5.99
CA GLY A 109 -13.22 -9.67 -6.66
C GLY A 109 -11.99 -10.50 -6.32
N PHE A 110 -10.79 -9.92 -6.43
CA PHE A 110 -9.57 -10.66 -6.17
C PHE A 110 -9.45 -10.98 -4.67
N ASP A 111 -9.47 -12.27 -4.31
CA ASP A 111 -9.33 -12.71 -2.93
C ASP A 111 -7.86 -12.63 -2.49
N PRO A 112 -7.49 -11.71 -1.56
CA PRO A 112 -6.11 -11.57 -1.14
C PRO A 112 -5.68 -12.65 -0.13
N ARG A 113 -6.60 -13.48 0.37
CA ARG A 113 -6.30 -14.50 1.37
C ARG A 113 -5.44 -15.59 0.77
N ASN A 114 -4.38 -15.96 1.50
CA ASN A 114 -3.42 -16.97 1.06
C ASN A 114 -2.91 -16.68 -0.37
N LYS A 115 -2.64 -15.40 -0.66
CA LYS A 115 -2.01 -14.94 -1.90
C LYS A 115 -0.78 -14.13 -1.53
N SER A 116 0.38 -14.72 -1.78
CA SER A 116 1.67 -14.06 -1.56
C SER A 116 2.47 -14.02 -2.84
N ASP A 117 2.96 -12.84 -3.19
CA ASP A 117 4.04 -12.71 -4.16
C ASP A 117 5.39 -12.60 -3.44
N GLN A 118 6.44 -12.18 -4.15
CA GLN A 118 7.77 -12.02 -3.55
C GLN A 118 7.88 -10.88 -2.50
N TYR A 119 6.84 -10.05 -2.35
CA TYR A 119 6.87 -8.89 -1.46
C TYR A 119 6.04 -9.10 -0.19
N CYS A 120 4.80 -9.58 -0.32
CA CYS A 120 3.90 -9.68 0.82
C CYS A 120 2.78 -10.69 0.62
N ASN A 121 2.12 -11.07 1.72
CA ASN A 121 0.74 -11.54 1.67
C ASN A 121 -0.21 -10.33 1.66
N TYR A 122 -1.07 -10.24 0.64
CA TYR A 122 -1.92 -9.06 0.46
C TYR A 122 -3.01 -8.95 1.53
N PHE A 123 -3.54 -10.06 2.06
CA PHE A 123 -4.54 -10.00 3.12
C PHE A 123 -3.92 -9.46 4.41
N GLU A 124 -2.70 -9.92 4.74
CA GLU A 124 -1.94 -9.44 5.90
C GLU A 124 -1.57 -7.96 5.77
N ASN A 125 -1.04 -7.55 4.61
CA ASN A 125 -0.70 -6.15 4.37
C ASN A 125 -1.95 -5.25 4.47
N ASN A 126 -3.04 -5.63 3.80
CA ASN A 126 -4.30 -4.87 3.82
C ASN A 126 -4.94 -4.82 5.22
N ARG A 127 -4.81 -5.89 6.02
CA ARG A 127 -5.24 -5.90 7.41
C ARG A 127 -4.42 -4.95 8.26
N ASN A 128 -3.11 -4.97 8.11
CA ASN A 128 -2.24 -4.05 8.84
C ASN A 128 -2.49 -2.60 8.42
N THR A 129 -2.70 -2.31 7.14
CA THR A 129 -3.15 -1.00 6.64
C THR A 129 -4.42 -0.52 7.35
N SER A 130 -5.44 -1.38 7.41
CA SER A 130 -6.73 -1.07 8.05
C SER A 130 -6.58 -0.81 9.55
N GLN A 131 -5.74 -1.59 10.24
CA GLN A 131 -5.41 -1.39 11.66
C GLN A 131 -4.65 -0.08 11.90
N VAL A 132 -3.74 0.32 11.00
CA VAL A 132 -3.04 1.62 11.09
C VAL A 132 -4.02 2.78 10.99
N HIS A 133 -4.98 2.71 10.06
CA HIS A 133 -6.04 3.72 9.92
C HIS A 133 -6.94 3.78 11.15
N TRP A 134 -7.33 2.63 11.72
CA TRP A 134 -8.11 2.59 12.97
C TRP A 134 -7.34 3.18 14.16
N GLU A 135 -6.08 2.80 14.35
CA GLU A 135 -5.23 3.35 15.41
C GLU A 135 -4.98 4.86 15.22
N TYR A 136 -4.87 5.34 13.98
CA TYR A 136 -4.78 6.77 13.70
C TYR A 136 -6.04 7.52 14.16
N GLY A 137 -7.22 7.05 13.73
CA GLY A 137 -8.51 7.65 14.11
C GLY A 137 -8.70 7.66 15.63
N LYS A 138 -8.47 6.52 16.27
CA LYS A 138 -8.53 6.36 17.73
C LYS A 138 -7.59 7.27 18.51
N ARG A 139 -6.36 7.47 18.02
CA ARG A 139 -5.38 8.34 18.69
C ARG A 139 -5.62 9.81 18.42
N ASN A 140 -6.25 10.13 17.30
CA ASN A 140 -6.61 11.48 16.87
C ASN A 140 -5.47 12.50 17.10
N PRO A 141 -4.30 12.31 16.47
CA PRO A 141 -3.13 13.16 16.74
C PRO A 141 -3.33 14.63 16.34
N ARG A 142 -4.37 14.94 15.57
CA ARG A 142 -4.73 16.30 15.13
C ARG A 142 -5.83 16.95 15.98
N GLY A 143 -6.48 16.18 16.84
CA GLY A 143 -7.55 16.69 17.71
C GLY A 143 -8.85 17.06 16.97
N HIS A 144 -9.13 16.42 15.84
CA HIS A 144 -10.37 16.62 15.07
C HIS A 144 -11.59 16.08 15.83
N ALA A 145 -12.72 16.78 15.78
CA ALA A 145 -13.97 16.30 16.36
C ALA A 145 -14.47 15.05 15.63
N GLY A 146 -15.09 14.14 16.38
CA GLY A 146 -15.65 12.89 15.86
C GLY A 146 -14.66 11.74 15.67
N TYR A 147 -13.35 11.98 15.83
CA TYR A 147 -12.32 10.94 15.72
C TYR A 147 -12.15 10.20 17.05
N ASP A 148 -12.39 8.89 17.04
CA ASP A 148 -12.12 7.99 18.15
C ASP A 148 -12.07 6.52 17.66
N SER A 149 -12.27 5.54 18.55
CA SER A 149 -12.29 4.12 18.18
C SER A 149 -13.50 3.70 17.33
N LEU A 150 -14.53 4.53 17.23
CA LEU A 150 -15.78 4.32 16.50
C LEU A 150 -15.88 5.23 15.27
N GLY A 151 -15.43 6.49 15.36
CA GLY A 151 -15.26 7.41 14.25
C GLY A 151 -13.85 7.35 13.68
N TRP A 152 -13.64 6.54 12.65
CA TRP A 152 -12.36 6.42 11.94
C TRP A 152 -12.58 6.06 10.48
N GLY A 153 -11.50 6.08 9.71
CA GLY A 153 -11.47 5.68 8.31
C GLY A 153 -11.26 6.89 7.42
N LEU A 154 -10.03 7.04 6.94
CA LEU A 154 -9.63 8.09 6.02
C LEU A 154 -9.51 7.52 4.62
N THR A 155 -10.24 8.10 3.68
CA THR A 155 -10.15 7.72 2.28
C THR A 155 -10.57 8.85 1.35
N ALA A 156 -10.48 8.65 0.04
CA ALA A 156 -10.93 9.67 -0.90
C ALA A 156 -12.45 9.79 -0.89
N SER A 157 -12.96 11.02 -0.85
CA SER A 157 -14.38 11.31 -0.81
C SER A 157 -14.66 12.77 -1.13
N ASP A 158 -15.93 13.13 -1.22
CA ASP A 158 -16.36 14.51 -1.01
C ASP A 158 -15.95 14.98 0.40
N ASP A 159 -15.66 16.28 0.52
CA ASP A 159 -15.42 16.96 1.79
C ASP A 159 -16.09 18.35 1.78
N PRO A 160 -16.06 19.13 2.88
CA PRO A 160 -16.67 20.47 2.92
C PRO A 160 -16.13 21.46 1.88
N PHE A 161 -14.97 21.16 1.26
CA PHE A 161 -14.21 22.04 0.38
C PHE A 161 -14.12 21.52 -1.06
N GLY A 162 -14.68 20.35 -1.37
CA GLY A 162 -14.64 19.72 -2.68
C GLY A 162 -14.45 18.21 -2.58
N TYR A 163 -13.38 17.71 -3.17
CA TYR A 163 -13.01 16.30 -3.19
C TYR A 163 -11.51 16.17 -2.99
N THR A 164 -11.08 15.27 -2.09
CA THR A 164 -9.65 15.01 -1.87
C THR A 164 -9.41 13.59 -1.40
N ALA A 165 -8.16 13.13 -1.51
CA ALA A 165 -7.74 11.80 -1.10
C ALA A 165 -7.24 11.83 0.36
N HIS A 166 -8.15 11.67 1.32
CA HIS A 166 -7.77 11.76 2.73
C HIS A 166 -6.89 10.58 3.16
N VAL A 167 -5.81 10.88 3.90
CA VAL A 167 -4.85 9.91 4.42
C VAL A 167 -4.32 10.32 5.78
N PRO A 168 -3.89 9.37 6.63
CA PRO A 168 -3.25 9.68 7.90
C PRO A 168 -2.09 10.68 7.73
N PHE A 169 -2.07 11.69 8.59
CA PHE A 169 -1.04 12.74 8.67
C PHE A 169 -0.93 13.68 7.46
N THR A 170 -0.66 13.21 6.25
CA THR A 170 -0.28 14.12 5.16
C THR A 170 -1.47 14.84 4.54
N ASN A 171 -2.68 14.27 4.62
CA ASN A 171 -3.91 14.88 4.12
C ASN A 171 -5.13 14.47 4.96
N ASP A 172 -5.23 15.00 6.18
CA ASP A 172 -6.36 14.81 7.08
C ASP A 172 -6.90 16.18 7.51
N ASN A 173 -8.15 16.48 7.17
CA ASN A 173 -8.84 17.74 7.51
C ASN A 173 -10.01 17.52 8.49
N GLY A 174 -10.07 16.36 9.15
CA GLY A 174 -11.18 16.01 10.04
C GLY A 174 -12.38 15.37 9.34
N THR A 175 -12.29 15.08 8.04
CA THR A 175 -13.34 14.40 7.28
C THR A 175 -13.21 12.87 7.41
N ILE A 176 -14.24 12.22 7.95
CA ILE A 176 -14.37 10.76 8.01
C ILE A 176 -15.30 10.28 6.90
N THR A 177 -14.87 9.23 6.20
CA THR A 177 -15.61 8.64 5.08
C THR A 177 -16.08 7.24 5.46
N PRO A 178 -17.39 6.97 5.57
CA PRO A 178 -17.89 5.67 6.02
C PRO A 178 -17.35 4.47 5.25
N THR A 179 -17.18 4.56 3.93
CA THR A 179 -16.67 3.43 3.14
C THR A 179 -15.29 2.95 3.60
N ALA A 180 -14.46 3.83 4.16
CA ALA A 180 -13.13 3.46 4.64
C ALA A 180 -13.22 2.36 5.70
N ALA A 181 -13.96 2.61 6.79
CA ALA A 181 -14.12 1.66 7.88
C ALA A 181 -15.02 0.48 7.50
N LEU A 182 -16.12 0.73 6.78
CA LEU A 182 -17.12 -0.30 6.48
C LEU A 182 -16.63 -1.30 5.44
N SER A 183 -15.89 -0.85 4.44
CA SER A 183 -15.33 -1.73 3.40
C SER A 183 -14.06 -2.46 3.87
N ALA A 184 -13.50 -2.08 5.02
CA ALA A 184 -12.43 -2.82 5.70
C ALA A 184 -12.93 -4.04 6.52
N MET A 185 -14.24 -4.34 6.50
CA MET A 185 -14.84 -5.38 7.34
C MET A 185 -14.22 -6.78 7.21
N PRO A 186 -13.77 -7.26 6.03
CA PRO A 186 -13.06 -8.54 5.96
C PRO A 186 -11.72 -8.56 6.70
N TYR A 187 -11.12 -7.38 6.93
CA TYR A 187 -9.80 -7.24 7.53
C TYR A 187 -9.88 -6.91 9.03
N THR A 188 -10.79 -6.02 9.42
CA THR A 188 -10.97 -5.53 10.79
C THR A 188 -12.43 -5.62 11.24
N PRO A 189 -13.02 -6.83 11.26
CA PRO A 189 -14.47 -6.98 11.40
C PRO A 189 -15.02 -6.40 12.70
N GLU A 190 -14.31 -6.56 13.82
CA GLU A 190 -14.76 -6.04 15.12
C GLU A 190 -14.85 -4.50 15.10
N GLN A 191 -13.79 -3.84 14.62
CA GLN A 191 -13.72 -2.38 14.50
C GLN A 191 -14.77 -1.86 13.51
N SER A 192 -14.83 -2.46 12.32
CA SER A 192 -15.75 -2.04 11.26
C SER A 192 -17.22 -2.21 11.64
N ILE A 193 -17.58 -3.30 12.33
CA ILE A 193 -18.96 -3.52 12.81
C ILE A 193 -19.31 -2.57 13.95
N ALA A 194 -18.38 -2.28 14.85
CA ALA A 194 -18.58 -1.30 15.91
C ALA A 194 -18.82 0.11 15.31
N THR A 195 -18.02 0.50 14.33
CA THR A 195 -18.18 1.75 13.58
C THR A 195 -19.48 1.79 12.79
N LEU A 196 -19.89 0.70 12.14
CA LEU A 196 -21.19 0.61 11.47
C LEU A 196 -22.34 0.93 12.42
N ARG A 197 -22.31 0.32 13.62
CA ARG A 197 -23.34 0.55 14.64
C ARG A 197 -23.35 2.00 15.10
N TYR A 198 -22.19 2.60 15.34
CA TYR A 198 -22.07 4.01 15.69
C TYR A 198 -22.63 4.92 14.60
N PHE A 199 -22.19 4.75 13.34
CA PHE A 199 -22.70 5.55 12.23
C PHE A 199 -24.21 5.43 12.06
N TYR A 200 -24.79 4.25 12.30
CA TYR A 200 -26.22 4.03 12.13
C TYR A 200 -27.06 4.49 13.32
N HIS A 201 -26.63 4.18 14.55
CA HIS A 201 -27.42 4.43 15.75
C HIS A 201 -27.20 5.82 16.34
N ASP A 202 -25.99 6.35 16.26
CA ASP A 202 -25.62 7.61 16.91
C ASP A 202 -25.56 8.77 15.91
N LEU A 203 -25.06 8.53 14.68
CA LEU A 203 -25.00 9.54 13.62
C LEU A 203 -26.11 9.40 12.57
N GLY A 204 -27.02 8.43 12.72
CA GLY A 204 -27.95 8.04 11.67
C GLY A 204 -28.90 9.14 11.18
N GLU A 205 -29.32 10.06 12.05
CA GLU A 205 -30.19 11.18 11.63
C GLU A 205 -29.53 12.06 10.55
N ASP A 206 -28.20 12.20 10.60
CA ASP A 206 -27.46 13.04 9.67
C ASP A 206 -26.71 12.24 8.60
N LEU A 207 -26.24 11.04 8.92
CA LEU A 207 -25.35 10.26 8.08
C LEU A 207 -26.05 9.15 7.29
N TRP A 208 -27.28 8.75 7.63
CA TRP A 208 -28.03 7.71 6.92
C TRP A 208 -29.12 8.29 6.02
N GLY A 209 -29.23 7.79 4.80
CA GLY A 209 -30.31 8.16 3.88
C GLY A 209 -30.73 7.04 2.92
N PRO A 210 -31.45 7.36 1.83
CA PRO A 210 -32.11 6.37 0.99
C PRO A 210 -31.20 5.32 0.34
N MET A 211 -29.91 5.61 0.16
CA MET A 211 -28.94 4.71 -0.49
C MET A 211 -27.85 4.21 0.48
N GLY A 212 -28.14 4.24 1.79
CA GLY A 212 -27.20 3.89 2.83
C GLY A 212 -26.57 5.13 3.48
N PHE A 213 -25.34 4.99 3.97
CA PHE A 213 -24.59 6.12 4.51
C PHE A 213 -24.26 7.13 3.41
N TYR A 214 -24.39 8.42 3.71
CA TYR A 214 -23.84 9.48 2.87
C TYR A 214 -22.32 9.42 2.83
N ASP A 215 -21.75 10.07 1.82
CA ASP A 215 -20.36 9.89 1.41
C ASP A 215 -19.33 10.15 2.51
N ALA A 216 -19.50 11.22 3.28
CA ALA A 216 -18.57 11.63 4.34
C ALA A 216 -19.23 12.57 5.36
N TYR A 217 -18.54 12.81 6.47
CA TYR A 217 -18.87 13.87 7.42
C TYR A 217 -17.61 14.51 8.01
N ASN A 218 -17.73 15.74 8.47
CA ASN A 218 -16.67 16.49 9.14
C ASN A 218 -17.28 17.27 10.30
N MET A 219 -16.98 16.87 11.54
CA MET A 219 -17.58 17.49 12.72
C MET A 219 -16.94 18.83 13.09
N ASP A 220 -15.68 19.07 12.69
CA ASP A 220 -15.04 20.38 12.92
C ASP A 220 -15.77 21.48 12.14
N GLU A 221 -16.24 21.14 10.94
CA GLU A 221 -16.97 22.06 10.04
C GLU A 221 -18.50 21.95 10.18
N ASN A 222 -18.99 21.13 11.13
CA ASN A 222 -20.42 20.82 11.29
C ASN A 222 -21.10 20.46 9.95
N TRP A 223 -20.44 19.57 9.21
CA TRP A 223 -20.81 19.22 7.84
C TRP A 223 -21.05 17.71 7.69
N PHE A 224 -22.11 17.37 6.97
CA PHE A 224 -22.42 16.02 6.53
C PHE A 224 -22.71 16.07 5.03
N ALA A 225 -22.09 15.17 4.28
CA ALA A 225 -22.40 15.00 2.87
C ALA A 225 -23.90 14.71 2.69
N ARG A 226 -24.43 15.13 1.55
CA ARG A 226 -25.76 14.71 1.08
C ARG A 226 -25.68 13.97 -0.27
N SER A 227 -24.45 13.65 -0.68
CA SER A 227 -24.09 12.89 -1.86
C SER A 227 -23.91 11.40 -1.54
N TYR A 228 -24.00 10.59 -2.58
CA TYR A 228 -23.59 9.20 -2.60
C TYR A 228 -22.66 9.04 -3.79
N ILE A 229 -21.47 8.48 -3.57
CA ILE A 229 -20.55 8.18 -4.66
C ILE A 229 -20.52 6.67 -4.90
N ALA A 230 -20.67 6.26 -6.16
CA ALA A 230 -20.75 4.85 -6.52
C ALA A 230 -19.50 4.04 -6.10
N ILE A 231 -18.31 4.65 -6.22
CA ILE A 231 -17.05 4.01 -5.83
C ILE A 231 -16.88 3.86 -4.32
N ASP A 232 -17.69 4.57 -3.52
CA ASP A 232 -17.69 4.47 -2.06
C ASP A 232 -18.82 3.56 -1.57
N GLN A 233 -20.01 3.62 -2.17
CA GLN A 233 -21.13 2.73 -1.80
C GLN A 233 -20.91 1.28 -2.24
N GLY A 234 -20.34 1.06 -3.43
CA GLY A 234 -20.13 -0.28 -4.00
C GLY A 234 -19.28 -1.17 -3.10
N PRO A 235 -18.10 -0.72 -2.65
CA PRO A 235 -17.25 -1.49 -1.76
C PRO A 235 -17.87 -1.82 -0.41
N ILE A 236 -18.72 -0.96 0.15
CA ILE A 236 -19.41 -1.26 1.41
C ILE A 236 -20.20 -2.55 1.27
N ILE A 237 -20.98 -2.66 0.20
CA ILE A 237 -21.80 -3.85 -0.07
C ILE A 237 -20.90 -5.06 -0.36
N GLY A 238 -19.95 -4.90 -1.29
CA GLY A 238 -19.12 -6.00 -1.77
C GLY A 238 -18.22 -6.59 -0.68
N MET A 239 -17.59 -5.74 0.12
CA MET A 239 -16.68 -6.18 1.19
C MET A 239 -17.42 -6.72 2.40
N ILE A 240 -18.59 -6.17 2.75
CA ILE A 240 -19.46 -6.80 3.76
C ILE A 240 -19.86 -8.21 3.31
N GLU A 241 -20.23 -8.39 2.04
CA GLU A 241 -20.61 -9.71 1.54
C GLU A 241 -19.42 -10.67 1.47
N ASN A 242 -18.23 -10.20 1.09
CA ASN A 242 -17.01 -11.01 1.16
C ASN A 242 -16.68 -11.46 2.59
N TYR A 243 -16.84 -10.58 3.58
CA TYR A 243 -16.71 -10.95 4.99
C TYR A 243 -17.73 -12.01 5.41
N ARG A 244 -18.98 -11.89 4.95
CA ARG A 244 -20.09 -12.76 5.37
C ARG A 244 -20.08 -14.15 4.73
N SER A 245 -19.78 -14.21 3.43
CA SER A 245 -20.00 -15.41 2.62
C SER A 245 -18.93 -15.66 1.57
N GLU A 246 -17.97 -14.73 1.42
CA GLU A 246 -16.90 -14.81 0.43
C GLU A 246 -17.44 -14.83 -1.02
N LEU A 247 -18.66 -14.33 -1.25
CA LEU A 247 -19.36 -14.51 -2.53
C LEU A 247 -18.59 -13.95 -3.72
N LEU A 248 -18.16 -12.69 -3.67
CA LEU A 248 -17.52 -12.05 -4.83
C LEU A 248 -16.12 -12.62 -5.04
N TRP A 249 -15.41 -12.91 -3.96
CA TRP A 249 -14.15 -13.66 -3.98
C TRP A 249 -14.28 -15.01 -4.67
N ASN A 250 -15.24 -15.84 -4.24
CA ASN A 250 -15.46 -17.15 -4.82
C ASN A 250 -15.85 -17.07 -6.30
N LEU A 251 -16.70 -16.11 -6.67
CA LEU A 251 -17.10 -15.91 -8.07
C LEU A 251 -15.91 -15.49 -8.94
N PHE A 252 -15.16 -14.46 -8.53
CA PHE A 252 -14.04 -13.94 -9.31
C PHE A 252 -12.90 -14.97 -9.42
N MET A 253 -12.52 -15.59 -8.30
CA MET A 253 -11.41 -16.56 -8.27
C MET A 253 -11.75 -17.88 -8.98
N SER A 254 -13.03 -18.14 -9.29
CA SER A 254 -13.46 -19.31 -10.07
C SER A 254 -13.24 -19.18 -11.58
N ASN A 255 -12.90 -17.99 -12.08
CA ASN A 255 -12.66 -17.80 -13.52
C ASN A 255 -11.38 -18.54 -13.95
N PRO A 256 -11.41 -19.28 -15.08
CA PRO A 256 -10.31 -20.16 -15.48
C PRO A 256 -8.99 -19.44 -15.79
N GLU A 257 -9.03 -18.13 -16.06
CA GLU A 257 -7.87 -17.29 -16.36
C GLU A 257 -7.08 -16.88 -15.11
N ILE A 258 -7.67 -16.97 -13.92
CA ILE A 258 -7.06 -16.44 -12.68
C ILE A 258 -5.88 -17.30 -12.22
N GLN A 259 -6.03 -18.62 -12.16
CA GLN A 259 -4.94 -19.49 -11.69
C GLN A 259 -3.71 -19.44 -12.62
N PRO A 260 -3.84 -19.53 -13.96
CA PRO A 260 -2.71 -19.33 -14.87
C PRO A 260 -2.00 -17.99 -14.69
N MET A 261 -2.76 -16.91 -14.46
CA MET A 261 -2.20 -15.59 -14.18
C MET A 261 -1.38 -15.57 -12.88
N LEU A 262 -1.91 -16.15 -11.80
CA LEU A 262 -1.20 -16.25 -10.52
C LEU A 262 0.11 -17.02 -10.67
N ASP A 263 0.07 -18.18 -11.34
CA ASP A 263 1.24 -19.01 -11.59
C ASP A 263 2.29 -18.26 -12.43
N ALA A 264 1.84 -17.51 -13.44
CA ALA A 264 2.70 -16.76 -14.34
C ALA A 264 3.39 -15.56 -13.64
N ILE A 265 2.74 -14.93 -12.67
CA ILE A 265 3.34 -13.87 -11.85
C ILE A 265 4.26 -14.46 -10.77
N GLY A 266 4.03 -15.71 -10.36
CA GLY A 266 4.75 -16.37 -9.27
C GLY A 266 4.09 -16.16 -7.90
N PHE A 267 2.76 -16.00 -7.86
CA PHE A 267 2.02 -16.04 -6.61
C PHE A 267 2.08 -17.44 -5.98
N THR A 268 2.10 -17.48 -4.67
CA THR A 268 2.09 -18.71 -3.88
C THR A 268 0.92 -18.70 -2.89
N THR A 269 0.45 -19.89 -2.54
CA THR A 269 -0.62 -20.09 -1.54
C THR A 269 -0.11 -20.15 -0.12
N VAL A 270 1.21 -20.08 0.07
CA VAL A 270 1.82 -20.09 1.39
C VAL A 270 1.66 -18.69 1.97
N GLY A 271 1.04 -18.56 3.14
CA GLY A 271 1.20 -17.34 3.92
C GLY A 271 2.69 -17.17 4.16
N ILE A 272 3.29 -16.08 3.67
CA ILE A 272 4.47 -15.55 4.34
C ILE A 272 4.03 -15.41 5.80
N ALA A 273 4.70 -16.14 6.69
CA ALA A 273 4.31 -16.32 8.08
C ALA A 273 3.89 -14.99 8.73
N ASP A 274 3.03 -15.05 9.76
CA ASP A 274 2.47 -13.93 10.53
C ASP A 274 3.48 -12.95 11.16
N ASP A 275 4.78 -13.14 10.89
CA ASP A 275 5.83 -12.21 11.24
C ASP A 275 6.51 -11.71 9.95
N PRO A 276 6.98 -10.43 9.90
CA PRO A 276 7.99 -10.06 8.91
C PRO A 276 9.07 -11.13 8.92
N PRO A 277 9.81 -11.42 7.83
CA PRO A 277 10.98 -12.27 7.93
C PRO A 277 11.88 -11.66 9.01
N VAL A 278 11.76 -12.18 10.24
CA VAL A 278 12.51 -11.73 11.39
C VAL A 278 13.89 -12.08 10.97
N ALA A 279 14.69 -11.07 10.70
CA ALA A 279 16.06 -11.30 10.33
C ALA A 279 16.67 -12.13 11.45
N THR A 280 16.85 -13.43 11.28
CA THR A 280 17.21 -14.32 12.40
C THR A 280 18.60 -14.02 12.94
N THR A 281 19.33 -13.15 12.25
CA THR A 281 20.66 -12.69 12.60
C THR A 281 20.78 -11.18 12.36
N PHE A 282 21.65 -10.55 13.14
CA PHE A 282 22.07 -9.18 12.86
C PHE A 282 22.84 -9.12 11.53
N ALA A 283 22.46 -8.22 10.64
CA ALA A 283 23.12 -8.02 9.37
C ALA A 283 23.41 -6.55 9.09
N LEU A 284 24.55 -6.29 8.45
CA LEU A 284 24.85 -5.03 7.78
C LEU A 284 25.23 -5.40 6.35
N GLU A 285 24.45 -4.94 5.39
CA GLU A 285 24.67 -5.20 3.97
C GLU A 285 25.66 -4.20 3.37
N GLN A 286 26.17 -4.55 2.19
CA GLN A 286 26.95 -3.61 1.41
C GLN A 286 26.04 -2.50 0.89
N ASN A 287 26.41 -1.24 1.11
CA ASN A 287 25.68 -0.10 0.58
C ASN A 287 25.52 -0.20 -0.95
N PHE A 288 24.37 0.25 -1.46
CA PHE A 288 24.07 0.23 -2.89
C PHE A 288 23.53 1.58 -3.36
N PRO A 289 24.04 2.12 -4.49
CA PRO A 289 25.17 1.63 -5.27
C PRO A 289 26.50 1.72 -4.49
N ASN A 290 27.52 0.94 -4.90
CA ASN A 290 28.90 1.07 -4.43
C ASN A 290 29.88 0.56 -5.52
N PRO A 291 30.69 1.42 -6.17
CA PRO A 291 30.85 2.84 -5.91
C PRO A 291 29.56 3.65 -6.15
N PHE A 292 29.42 4.80 -5.49
CA PHE A 292 28.25 5.67 -5.64
C PHE A 292 28.64 7.11 -5.96
N ASN A 293 27.71 7.85 -6.55
CA ASN A 293 27.82 9.29 -6.79
C ASN A 293 26.66 10.02 -6.12
N GLY A 294 26.96 10.93 -5.21
CA GLY A 294 25.97 11.74 -4.48
C GLY A 294 25.23 11.01 -3.37
N GLU A 295 24.59 9.88 -3.67
CA GLU A 295 23.72 9.16 -2.72
C GLU A 295 23.90 7.65 -2.73
N THR A 296 23.64 7.01 -1.58
CA THR A 296 23.64 5.55 -1.43
C THR A 296 22.67 5.12 -0.33
N ILE A 297 22.30 3.85 -0.31
CA ILE A 297 21.44 3.26 0.70
C ILE A 297 22.25 2.22 1.49
N ILE A 298 22.18 2.29 2.82
CA ILE A 298 22.72 1.27 3.73
C ILE A 298 21.55 0.45 4.25
N ARG A 299 21.58 -0.87 4.05
CA ARG A 299 20.61 -1.82 4.61
C ARG A 299 21.20 -2.57 5.79
N PHE A 300 20.40 -2.76 6.84
CA PHE A 300 20.77 -3.55 8.01
C PHE A 300 19.56 -4.29 8.56
N SER A 301 19.79 -5.40 9.25
CA SER A 301 18.72 -6.22 9.80
C SER A 301 18.95 -6.52 11.27
N LEU A 302 17.85 -6.55 12.04
CA LEU A 302 17.82 -6.74 13.48
C LEU A 302 16.92 -7.96 13.82
N PRO A 303 17.40 -8.96 14.57
CA PRO A 303 16.59 -10.09 15.03
C PRO A 303 15.60 -9.73 16.13
N GLN A 304 15.84 -8.62 16.83
CA GLN A 304 15.01 -8.11 17.91
C GLN A 304 15.08 -6.59 17.93
N SER A 305 14.17 -5.95 18.65
CA SER A 305 14.19 -4.49 18.82
C SER A 305 15.45 -4.05 19.54
N GLU A 306 16.17 -3.08 18.97
CA GLU A 306 17.46 -2.60 19.48
C GLU A 306 17.61 -1.09 19.31
N THR A 307 18.50 -0.51 20.12
CA THR A 307 18.93 0.87 19.92
C THR A 307 20.11 0.92 18.97
N VAL A 308 19.92 1.57 17.82
CA VAL A 308 20.88 1.61 16.72
C VAL A 308 21.62 2.94 16.70
N THR A 309 22.93 2.86 16.49
CA THR A 309 23.79 3.99 16.08
C THR A 309 24.49 3.62 14.77
N LEU A 310 24.42 4.52 13.78
CA LEU A 310 25.08 4.38 12.48
C LEU A 310 25.96 5.59 12.22
N GLU A 311 27.25 5.33 12.02
CA GLU A 311 28.29 6.36 11.90
C GLU A 311 29.15 6.14 10.66
N ILE A 312 29.71 7.22 10.10
CA ILE A 312 30.63 7.19 8.96
C ILE A 312 32.00 7.70 9.42
N PHE A 313 33.06 7.01 8.97
CA PHE A 313 34.46 7.26 9.27
C PHE A 313 35.28 7.43 7.99
N ASN A 314 36.35 8.23 8.05
CA ASN A 314 37.35 8.33 7.00
C ASN A 314 38.42 7.21 7.12
N THR A 315 39.41 7.21 6.22
CA THR A 315 40.51 6.22 6.22
C THR A 315 41.47 6.33 7.41
N LEU A 316 41.46 7.46 8.13
CA LEU A 316 42.23 7.66 9.36
C LEU A 316 41.47 7.17 10.61
N GLY A 317 40.23 6.70 10.45
CA GLY A 317 39.36 6.26 11.55
C GLY A 317 38.65 7.40 12.28
N GLU A 318 38.70 8.62 11.75
CA GLU A 318 38.01 9.77 12.32
C GLU A 318 36.53 9.73 11.91
N ARG A 319 35.63 9.97 12.86
CA ARG A 319 34.18 10.03 12.60
C ARG A 319 33.86 11.33 11.85
N VAL A 320 33.40 11.19 10.61
CA VAL A 320 33.01 12.32 9.75
C VAL A 320 31.51 12.59 9.77
N SER A 321 30.69 11.60 10.17
CA SER A 321 29.25 11.81 10.29
C SER A 321 28.59 10.82 11.25
N LYS A 322 27.51 11.26 11.89
CA LYS A 322 26.58 10.40 12.62
C LYS A 322 25.23 10.47 11.90
N ILE A 323 24.79 9.34 11.39
CA ILE A 323 23.59 9.22 10.55
C ILE A 323 22.38 8.84 11.41
N ILE A 324 22.58 7.89 12.32
CA ILE A 324 21.60 7.48 13.32
C ILE A 324 22.28 7.61 14.68
N GLU A 325 21.62 8.28 15.62
CA GLU A 325 22.11 8.49 16.98
C GLU A 325 21.17 7.86 18.00
N ASN A 326 21.57 6.70 18.56
CA ASN A 326 20.87 6.01 19.65
C ASN A 326 19.35 5.96 19.46
N LYS A 327 18.90 5.59 18.25
CA LYS A 327 17.49 5.52 17.92
C LYS A 327 16.99 4.09 18.08
N ALA A 328 15.85 3.91 18.73
CA ALA A 328 15.21 2.60 18.82
C ALA A 328 14.66 2.17 17.45
N PHE A 329 14.96 0.93 17.07
CA PHE A 329 14.39 0.23 15.92
C PHE A 329 13.78 -1.09 16.41
N ILE A 330 12.73 -1.54 15.73
CA ILE A 330 12.14 -2.85 15.96
C ILE A 330 12.93 -3.95 15.23
N ALA A 331 12.63 -5.22 15.53
CA ALA A 331 13.09 -6.35 14.72
C ALA A 331 12.69 -6.19 13.25
N GLY A 332 13.54 -6.62 12.32
CA GLY A 332 13.31 -6.53 10.88
C GLY A 332 14.49 -5.92 10.11
N THR A 333 14.30 -5.74 8.81
CA THR A 333 15.28 -5.11 7.91
C THR A 333 14.93 -3.65 7.70
N HIS A 334 15.94 -2.79 7.81
CA HIS A 334 15.81 -1.33 7.76
C HIS A 334 16.75 -0.76 6.70
N GLU A 335 16.34 0.33 6.07
CA GLU A 335 17.15 1.06 5.11
C GLU A 335 17.43 2.48 5.61
N GLN A 336 18.66 2.94 5.40
CA GLN A 336 19.06 4.31 5.67
C GLN A 336 19.70 4.93 4.43
N ARG A 337 19.00 5.90 3.83
CA ARG A 337 19.53 6.71 2.74
C ARG A 337 20.59 7.67 3.27
N ILE A 338 21.70 7.79 2.52
CA ILE A 338 22.83 8.66 2.81
C ILE A 338 22.98 9.66 1.68
N ASP A 339 22.88 10.95 2.01
CA ASP A 339 23.33 12.04 1.15
C ASP A 339 24.82 12.33 1.47
N ALA A 340 25.67 12.13 0.46
CA ALA A 340 27.11 12.32 0.52
C ALA A 340 27.59 13.58 -0.21
N ASN A 341 26.70 14.51 -0.55
CA ASN A 341 27.06 15.77 -1.20
C ASN A 341 28.10 16.57 -0.38
N ARG A 342 28.06 16.44 0.95
CA ARG A 342 29.02 17.05 1.88
C ARG A 342 30.36 16.31 2.02
N PHE A 343 30.53 15.14 1.43
CA PHE A 343 31.77 14.35 1.48
C PHE A 343 32.61 14.55 0.20
N THR A 344 33.93 14.40 0.28
CA THR A 344 34.83 14.40 -0.88
C THR A 344 34.94 13.00 -1.48
N SER A 345 35.24 12.87 -2.78
CA SER A 345 35.48 11.56 -3.40
C SER A 345 36.56 10.78 -2.64
N GLY A 346 36.33 9.50 -2.39
CA GLY A 346 37.24 8.69 -1.59
C GLY A 346 36.59 7.49 -0.93
N VAL A 347 37.41 6.77 -0.15
CA VAL A 347 37.00 5.59 0.61
C VAL A 347 36.52 6.03 1.99
N TYR A 348 35.36 5.51 2.39
CA TYR A 348 34.78 5.70 3.72
C TYR A 348 34.40 4.35 4.32
N PHE A 349 34.20 4.34 5.63
CA PHE A 349 33.70 3.19 6.37
C PHE A 349 32.44 3.59 7.12
N TYR A 350 31.38 2.79 7.04
CA TYR A 350 30.21 2.95 7.89
C TYR A 350 30.16 1.81 8.90
N ARG A 351 29.78 2.15 10.12
CA ARG A 351 29.69 1.23 11.24
C ARG A 351 28.34 1.33 11.90
N ILE A 352 27.70 0.19 12.09
CA ILE A 352 26.49 0.05 12.87
C ILE A 352 26.83 -0.55 14.24
N THR A 353 26.17 -0.05 15.28
CA THR A 353 26.13 -0.63 16.62
C THR A 353 24.66 -0.81 17.01
N ALA A 354 24.26 -2.01 17.40
CA ALA A 354 22.92 -2.37 17.87
C ALA A 354 23.04 -3.38 19.01
N GLY A 355 22.83 -2.94 20.27
CA GLY A 355 23.16 -3.74 21.45
C GLY A 355 24.66 -4.13 21.44
N ASP A 356 24.94 -5.44 21.56
CA ASP A 356 26.30 -6.00 21.48
C ASP A 356 26.79 -6.21 20.03
N PHE A 357 25.91 -6.10 19.04
CA PHE A 357 26.29 -6.28 17.65
C PHE A 357 26.98 -5.02 17.10
N GLN A 358 28.18 -5.21 16.55
CA GLN A 358 28.89 -4.18 15.82
C GLN A 358 29.43 -4.72 14.50
N LYS A 359 29.20 -3.97 13.41
CA LYS A 359 29.72 -4.33 12.09
C LYS A 359 30.12 -3.11 11.30
N THR A 360 31.23 -3.21 10.57
CA THR A 360 31.78 -2.15 9.74
C THR A 360 31.86 -2.63 8.30
N ARG A 361 31.55 -1.74 7.34
CA ARG A 361 31.78 -1.98 5.92
C ARG A 361 32.37 -0.77 5.22
N LYS A 362 33.03 -1.03 4.09
CA LYS A 362 33.68 -0.03 3.25
C LYS A 362 32.72 0.47 2.18
N MET A 363 32.72 1.76 1.87
CA MET A 363 32.03 2.36 0.73
C MET A 363 32.99 3.28 -0.05
N LEU A 364 32.74 3.44 -1.34
CA LEU A 364 33.55 4.24 -2.25
C LEU A 364 32.67 5.31 -2.93
N LEU A 365 32.93 6.57 -2.60
CA LEU A 365 32.28 7.73 -3.22
C LEU A 365 33.10 8.21 -4.42
N ILE A 366 32.47 8.31 -5.58
CA ILE A 366 33.03 8.87 -6.80
C ILE A 366 32.10 10.00 -7.25
N LYS A 367 32.58 11.25 -7.15
CA LYS A 367 31.91 12.42 -7.74
C LYS A 367 32.30 12.63 -9.19
#